data_AF-F8JE38-F1
#
_entry.id   AF-F8JE38-F1
#
_cell.length_a   1.000
_cell.length_b   1.000
_cell.length_c   1.000
_cell.angle_alpha   90.00
_cell.angle_beta   90.00
_cell.angle_gamma   90.00
#
_symmetry.space_group_name_H-M   'P 1'
#
loop_
_entity.id
_entity.type
_entity.pdbx_description
1 polymer ?
#
loop_
_entity_poly.entity_id
_entity_poly.type
_entity_poly.pdbx_seq_one_letter_code
_entity_poly.pdbx_strand_id
1 'polypeptide(L)'
;MRAAKVLALAVVCALAAIGSSLVQASDTPSLFGFIQPSQAESAQNAASGQSDDASDVPSAPDPGHADGAQGSTLPAFVARPHALTQSDSEPSEPPGDDAEAPSSDTAAPAAASTTTGSVSDKPEAASAATTPAKSSKKPPVSINVKIKVEPIPGLTAPKKPTWPTFVGAKQLFGEAKKPAPMEARSIGSYSRGCLAGGVPLPIDGPAWQEMRLSRNRNWGNPVLIALIERFAKDAQKLDGWPGLLVGDIAQPRGGPMVTGHASHQIGLDADFWLTPMPKKRLTRKERETLDATSMLDDTGLKVDPKVFTSKQVALIKRAASYPEVERIFVHPAIKKALCERAGTDRAWLGKVRPWYGHYYHFHMRIKCPPGSAGCTPQVPPTGDDGCGKEVTQWLAKVIPAKGPPAPRPPGPPRAPSPPIMLSDLPKECQAVLASGPDPIKIPTAALMTRVQVKKALAKAAAVNMALYKASTAGGAKGSPAELAKSPALRPHMHKSATADPK
;
A
#
# COMPACT_ATOMS: atom_id res chain seq x y z
N MET A 1 -63.22 -4.08 -9.80
CA MET A 1 -63.82 -4.87 -10.89
C MET A 1 -63.19 -6.26 -10.83
N ARG A 2 -63.87 -7.24 -10.22
CA ARG A 2 -64.67 -8.31 -10.89
C ARG A 2 -63.85 -9.24 -11.80
N ALA A 3 -63.59 -10.44 -11.25
CA ALA A 3 -63.57 -11.78 -11.87
C ALA A 3 -62.76 -12.08 -13.16
N ALA A 4 -61.88 -13.09 -13.10
CA ALA A 4 -62.15 -14.47 -13.57
C ALA A 4 -60.88 -15.36 -13.64
N LYS A 5 -61.07 -16.70 -13.65
CA LYS A 5 -60.09 -17.81 -13.70
C LYS A 5 -59.38 -18.12 -12.36
N VAL A 6 -59.71 -19.17 -11.56
CA VAL A 6 -59.95 -20.63 -11.78
C VAL A 6 -58.64 -21.37 -12.09
N LEU A 7 -58.20 -22.44 -11.40
CA LEU A 7 -58.55 -23.07 -10.10
C LEU A 7 -57.39 -24.01 -9.62
N ALA A 8 -57.38 -24.37 -8.32
CA ALA A 8 -56.60 -25.39 -7.57
C ALA A 8 -56.12 -26.67 -8.34
N LEU A 9 -54.95 -27.29 -8.10
CA LEU A 9 -54.29 -27.84 -6.87
C LEU A 9 -54.78 -29.25 -6.46
N ALA A 10 -53.89 -30.26 -6.38
CA ALA A 10 -53.79 -31.28 -5.29
C ALA A 10 -52.84 -32.50 -5.58
N VAL A 11 -52.18 -33.03 -4.53
CA VAL A 11 -51.50 -34.36 -4.33
C VAL A 11 -50.35 -34.76 -5.31
N VAL A 12 -49.27 -35.50 -4.98
CA VAL A 12 -48.88 -36.37 -3.82
C VAL A 12 -47.39 -36.20 -3.47
N CYS A 13 -47.01 -36.34 -2.20
CA CYS A 13 -45.63 -36.64 -1.75
C CYS A 13 -45.52 -38.11 -1.30
N ALA A 14 -44.53 -38.87 -1.78
CA ALA A 14 -44.03 -40.08 -1.08
C ALA A 14 -42.67 -40.58 -1.64
N LEU A 15 -41.65 -40.53 -0.76
CA LEU A 15 -40.64 -41.57 -0.47
C LEU A 15 -40.21 -42.55 -1.59
N ALA A 16 -38.91 -42.52 -1.93
CA ALA A 16 -38.22 -43.60 -2.63
C ALA A 16 -37.38 -44.43 -1.63
N ALA A 17 -37.77 -45.70 -1.40
CA ALA A 17 -36.97 -46.68 -0.68
C ALA A 17 -37.38 -48.13 -1.04
N ILE A 18 -36.40 -49.04 -1.02
CA ILE A 18 -36.50 -50.52 -1.08
C ILE A 18 -36.84 -51.12 -2.46
N GLY A 19 -35.99 -52.06 -2.92
CA GLY A 19 -36.20 -52.81 -4.17
C GLY A 19 -35.00 -53.63 -4.65
N SER A 20 -34.37 -54.43 -3.79
CA SER A 20 -33.27 -55.35 -4.17
C SER A 20 -33.73 -56.80 -4.19
N SER A 21 -33.38 -57.57 -5.24
CA SER A 21 -32.87 -58.98 -5.21
C SER A 21 -33.04 -59.69 -6.57
N LEU A 22 -32.27 -60.79 -6.76
CA LEU A 22 -32.18 -61.70 -7.93
C LEU A 22 -31.36 -61.12 -9.12
N VAL A 23 -30.35 -61.79 -9.73
CA VAL A 23 -29.88 -63.21 -9.72
C VAL A 23 -28.32 -63.30 -9.83
N GLN A 24 -27.77 -64.49 -9.54
CA GLN A 24 -26.38 -64.97 -9.72
C GLN A 24 -26.09 -65.50 -11.16
N ALA A 25 -24.88 -65.83 -11.64
CA ALA A 25 -23.48 -65.46 -11.31
C ALA A 25 -22.50 -66.09 -12.36
N SER A 26 -21.21 -65.72 -12.30
CA SER A 26 -20.00 -66.44 -12.77
C SER A 26 -19.77 -66.80 -14.28
N ASP A 27 -18.55 -66.41 -14.72
CA ASP A 27 -17.54 -67.20 -15.47
C ASP A 27 -17.31 -67.16 -17.01
N THR A 28 -16.04 -66.86 -17.33
CA THR A 28 -15.18 -67.22 -18.50
C THR A 28 -15.44 -66.64 -19.90
N PRO A 29 -14.34 -66.46 -20.66
CA PRO A 29 -14.28 -67.04 -22.03
C PRO A 29 -12.92 -67.66 -22.44
N SER A 30 -12.97 -68.59 -23.40
CA SER A 30 -11.88 -69.16 -24.23
C SER A 30 -12.56 -69.81 -25.45
N LEU A 31 -12.15 -69.67 -26.72
CA LEU A 31 -11.01 -70.23 -27.50
C LEU A 31 -11.05 -69.57 -28.91
N PHE A 32 -10.03 -69.60 -29.79
CA PHE A 32 -9.48 -70.68 -30.66
C PHE A 32 -8.27 -70.07 -31.45
N GLY A 33 -7.27 -70.75 -32.04
CA GLY A 33 -6.81 -72.16 -32.16
C GLY A 33 -5.40 -72.19 -32.85
N PHE A 34 -4.48 -73.12 -32.53
CA PHE A 34 -4.12 -74.35 -33.30
C PHE A 34 -3.58 -74.09 -34.75
N ILE A 35 -2.33 -74.43 -35.20
CA ILE A 35 -1.70 -75.77 -35.40
C ILE A 35 -0.16 -75.70 -35.75
N GLN A 36 0.71 -76.49 -35.06
CA GLN A 36 1.88 -77.32 -35.54
C GLN A 36 3.28 -76.72 -36.00
N PRO A 37 4.38 -77.52 -36.31
CA PRO A 37 5.57 -77.57 -35.41
C PRO A 37 7.03 -77.66 -36.04
N SER A 38 8.04 -77.83 -35.15
CA SER A 38 9.22 -78.76 -35.21
C SER A 38 10.64 -78.34 -35.70
N GLN A 39 11.66 -78.68 -34.87
CA GLN A 39 13.10 -79.03 -35.15
C GLN A 39 14.06 -77.94 -35.75
N ALA A 40 15.39 -77.88 -35.54
CA ALA A 40 16.38 -78.58 -34.67
C ALA A 40 17.75 -77.82 -34.57
N GLU A 41 18.66 -78.27 -33.68
CA GLU A 41 20.17 -78.16 -33.69
C GLU A 41 20.85 -76.75 -33.62
N SER A 42 22.14 -76.53 -33.23
CA SER A 42 23.25 -77.29 -32.56
C SER A 42 24.32 -76.23 -32.09
N ALA A 43 24.86 -76.20 -30.86
CA ALA A 43 25.97 -76.96 -30.25
C ALA A 43 27.39 -76.29 -30.27
N GLN A 44 28.16 -76.52 -29.17
CA GLN A 44 29.65 -76.50 -28.99
C GLN A 44 30.44 -75.26 -28.48
N ASN A 45 31.57 -75.59 -27.83
CA ASN A 45 32.52 -74.75 -27.05
C ASN A 45 33.84 -74.49 -27.81
N ALA A 46 34.63 -73.45 -27.46
CA ALA A 46 36.02 -73.57 -26.93
C ALA A 46 36.88 -72.28 -26.95
N ALA A 47 37.80 -72.20 -25.96
CA ALA A 47 39.16 -71.61 -25.98
C ALA A 47 39.44 -70.08 -25.98
N SER A 48 39.92 -69.61 -24.82
CA SER A 48 41.11 -68.74 -24.55
C SER A 48 41.35 -67.41 -25.30
N GLY A 49 41.50 -66.33 -24.52
CA GLY A 49 42.17 -65.07 -24.88
C GLY A 49 42.36 -64.18 -23.64
N GLN A 50 43.52 -63.56 -23.47
CA GLN A 50 43.98 -62.93 -22.22
C GLN A 50 44.40 -61.47 -22.45
N SER A 51 43.88 -60.52 -21.66
CA SER A 51 44.52 -59.23 -21.36
C SER A 51 43.72 -58.41 -20.33
N ASP A 52 44.42 -57.82 -19.37
CA ASP A 52 43.90 -56.89 -18.36
C ASP A 52 43.47 -55.54 -18.96
N ASP A 53 42.52 -54.81 -18.33
CA ASP A 53 42.82 -53.57 -17.58
C ASP A 53 41.57 -52.93 -16.90
N ALA A 54 41.85 -52.15 -15.85
CA ALA A 54 41.17 -50.93 -15.40
C ALA A 54 39.67 -50.90 -14.97
N SER A 55 39.53 -50.76 -13.63
CA SER A 55 38.72 -49.74 -12.92
C SER A 55 37.27 -50.02 -12.49
N ASP A 56 37.10 -50.13 -11.16
CA ASP A 56 35.85 -50.27 -10.41
C ASP A 56 34.84 -49.12 -10.56
N VAL A 57 33.57 -49.49 -10.42
CA VAL A 57 32.44 -48.58 -10.12
C VAL A 57 31.68 -49.09 -8.89
N PRO A 58 31.60 -48.33 -7.80
CA PRO A 58 30.56 -48.46 -6.78
C PRO A 58 29.48 -47.39 -7.02
N SER A 59 28.21 -47.72 -7.28
CA SER A 59 27.26 -48.43 -6.40
C SER A 59 26.99 -47.68 -5.09
N ALA A 60 25.79 -47.10 -4.99
CA ALA A 60 25.30 -46.40 -3.81
C ALA A 60 24.67 -47.35 -2.78
N PRO A 61 24.68 -46.98 -1.48
CA PRO A 61 23.72 -47.48 -0.50
C PRO A 61 22.82 -46.38 0.10
N ASP A 62 21.64 -46.79 0.57
CA ASP A 62 20.63 -45.99 1.28
C ASP A 62 20.53 -46.47 2.78
N PRO A 63 19.44 -46.35 3.59
CA PRO A 63 19.33 -45.67 4.90
C PRO A 63 20.32 -45.77 6.04
N GLY A 64 20.52 -44.73 6.88
CA GLY A 64 21.12 -44.98 8.21
C GLY A 64 21.16 -43.89 9.29
N HIS A 65 20.00 -43.49 9.83
CA HIS A 65 19.84 -42.84 11.17
C HIS A 65 20.45 -41.44 11.42
N ALA A 66 19.93 -40.79 12.48
CA ALA A 66 20.17 -39.41 12.83
C ALA A 66 20.99 -39.28 14.12
N ASP A 67 21.74 -38.17 14.26
CA ASP A 67 21.73 -37.33 15.46
C ASP A 67 22.59 -36.07 15.28
N GLY A 68 22.40 -35.06 16.16
CA GLY A 68 23.39 -34.01 16.39
C GLY A 68 23.15 -32.66 15.70
N ALA A 69 22.22 -31.86 16.22
CA ALA A 69 22.14 -30.44 15.88
C ALA A 69 23.33 -29.67 16.48
N GLN A 70 24.15 -29.02 15.65
CA GLN A 70 25.05 -27.94 16.06
C GLN A 70 24.70 -26.65 15.30
N GLY A 71 24.46 -25.57 16.05
CA GLY A 71 24.04 -24.30 15.48
C GLY A 71 25.20 -23.51 14.89
N SER A 72 25.10 -23.15 13.61
CA SER A 72 25.99 -22.15 13.00
C SER A 72 25.44 -20.74 13.24
N THR A 73 26.08 -20.00 14.16
CA THR A 73 25.86 -18.56 14.33
C THR A 73 26.20 -17.82 13.03
N LEU A 74 25.24 -17.08 12.48
CA LEU A 74 25.48 -16.12 11.41
C LEU A 74 26.39 -14.98 11.91
N PRO A 75 27.37 -14.51 11.13
CA PRO A 75 28.29 -13.46 11.56
C PRO A 75 27.57 -12.13 11.76
N ALA A 76 27.97 -11.39 12.81
CA ALA A 76 27.39 -10.10 13.15
C ALA A 76 27.64 -9.06 12.03
N PHE A 77 26.57 -8.46 11.53
CA PHE A 77 26.65 -7.41 10.52
C PHE A 77 27.12 -6.10 11.14
N VAL A 78 28.39 -5.74 10.92
CA VAL A 78 28.96 -4.46 11.36
C VAL A 78 28.43 -3.34 10.46
N ALA A 79 27.55 -2.49 11.01
CA ALA A 79 27.05 -1.31 10.31
C ALA A 79 28.19 -0.30 10.07
N ARG A 80 28.61 -0.14 8.81
CA ARG A 80 29.52 0.95 8.40
C ARG A 80 28.72 2.25 8.15
N PRO A 81 29.10 3.39 8.74
CA PRO A 81 28.42 4.65 8.52
C PRO A 81 28.83 5.25 7.17
N HIS A 82 27.97 5.16 6.16
CA HIS A 82 28.10 5.99 4.97
C HIS A 82 27.39 7.33 5.19
N ALA A 83 28.18 8.40 5.32
CA ALA A 83 27.68 9.75 5.49
C ALA A 83 26.91 10.19 4.24
N LEU A 84 25.69 10.71 4.45
CA LEU A 84 24.96 11.45 3.44
C LEU A 84 25.55 12.86 3.37
N THR A 85 26.43 13.12 2.41
CA THR A 85 26.91 14.47 2.11
C THR A 85 25.74 15.30 1.56
N GLN A 86 25.30 16.29 2.33
CA GLN A 86 24.52 17.40 1.81
C GLN A 86 25.47 18.29 0.99
N SER A 87 25.02 18.74 -0.18
CA SER A 87 25.65 19.79 -0.96
C SER A 87 24.61 20.87 -1.19
N ASP A 88 25.00 22.12 -0.97
CA ASP A 88 24.11 23.25 -0.77
C ASP A 88 23.30 23.66 -2.02
N SER A 89 22.28 24.48 -1.77
CA SER A 89 21.39 25.04 -2.78
C SER A 89 21.66 26.53 -2.94
N GLU A 90 22.06 26.97 -4.12
CA GLU A 90 21.95 28.37 -4.54
C GLU A 90 21.18 28.47 -5.88
N PRO A 91 20.47 29.59 -6.12
CA PRO A 91 19.47 29.69 -7.18
C PRO A 91 20.07 30.16 -8.52
N SER A 92 19.47 29.72 -9.62
CA SER A 92 19.85 30.10 -10.98
C SER A 92 18.85 31.06 -11.63
N GLU A 93 19.31 32.22 -12.08
CA GLU A 93 18.63 33.09 -13.06
C GLU A 93 19.58 33.43 -14.24
N PRO A 94 19.07 33.90 -15.39
CA PRO A 94 19.64 33.61 -16.71
C PRO A 94 20.73 34.59 -17.23
N PRO A 95 21.46 34.25 -18.31
CA PRO A 95 22.69 34.94 -18.70
C PRO A 95 22.49 36.17 -19.60
N GLY A 96 23.48 37.07 -19.58
CA GLY A 96 23.64 38.19 -20.51
C GLY A 96 25.06 38.80 -20.45
N ASP A 97 25.83 38.51 -21.49
CA ASP A 97 26.86 39.29 -22.19
C ASP A 97 28.05 39.98 -21.45
N ASP A 98 29.26 39.53 -21.85
CA ASP A 98 30.52 40.26 -22.13
C ASP A 98 30.95 41.51 -21.32
N ALA A 99 32.12 41.42 -20.64
CA ALA A 99 33.37 42.11 -21.06
C ALA A 99 34.52 42.02 -20.02
N GLU A 100 35.74 41.82 -20.53
CA GLU A 100 37.09 42.19 -20.04
C GLU A 100 37.59 41.99 -18.58
N ALA A 101 38.91 41.78 -18.50
CA ALA A 101 39.74 41.59 -17.29
C ALA A 101 40.72 42.80 -17.14
N PRO A 102 41.80 42.83 -16.30
CA PRO A 102 42.29 41.85 -15.32
C PRO A 102 42.80 42.48 -13.98
N SER A 103 43.54 41.67 -13.18
CA SER A 103 44.48 42.06 -12.08
C SER A 103 43.85 42.53 -10.74
N SER A 104 44.47 42.38 -9.55
CA SER A 104 45.68 41.63 -9.13
C SER A 104 45.69 41.34 -7.60
N ASP A 105 46.38 40.25 -7.25
CA ASP A 105 47.34 40.04 -6.16
C ASP A 105 47.08 40.26 -4.63
N THR A 106 47.48 39.20 -3.92
CA THR A 106 48.19 39.13 -2.61
C THR A 106 47.50 39.25 -1.23
N ALA A 107 47.96 38.30 -0.38
CA ALA A 107 48.42 38.47 1.01
C ALA A 107 47.43 38.41 2.20
N ALA A 108 47.49 37.27 2.88
CA ALA A 108 47.43 37.14 4.34
C ALA A 108 48.72 37.77 5.00
N PRO A 109 48.93 37.84 6.35
CA PRO A 109 48.29 37.03 7.38
C PRO A 109 48.09 37.62 8.82
N ALA A 110 47.42 36.80 9.65
CA ALA A 110 47.70 36.49 11.06
C ALA A 110 47.61 37.51 12.24
N ALA A 111 47.17 36.92 13.37
CA ALA A 111 47.58 37.14 14.77
C ALA A 111 46.82 38.16 15.68
N ALA A 112 45.98 37.56 16.54
CA ALA A 112 45.93 37.70 18.02
C ALA A 112 45.91 39.08 18.70
N SER A 113 44.91 39.28 19.59
CA SER A 113 45.20 39.58 21.01
C SER A 113 44.04 39.19 21.95
N THR A 114 44.42 38.79 23.17
CA THR A 114 43.59 38.47 24.34
C THR A 114 43.27 39.69 25.21
N THR A 115 42.15 39.64 25.95
CA THR A 115 41.96 40.10 27.36
C THR A 115 40.54 39.68 27.80
N THR A 116 40.30 38.67 28.65
CA THR A 116 40.39 38.61 30.14
C THR A 116 39.44 39.55 30.91
N GLY A 117 38.54 38.96 31.70
CA GLY A 117 37.62 39.67 32.61
C GLY A 117 36.61 38.73 33.30
N SER A 118 37.07 37.96 34.30
CA SER A 118 36.22 37.20 35.25
C SER A 118 35.84 38.13 36.42
N VAL A 119 34.75 37.97 37.20
CA VAL A 119 34.50 36.95 38.24
C VAL A 119 33.07 37.13 38.77
N SER A 120 32.37 36.01 38.98
CA SER A 120 31.49 35.55 40.11
C SER A 120 30.83 36.53 41.13
N ASP A 121 29.82 36.17 41.94
CA ASP A 121 29.20 34.85 42.25
C ASP A 121 27.73 34.96 42.76
N LYS A 122 27.13 33.80 43.08
CA LYS A 122 25.76 33.46 43.57
C LYS A 122 25.57 33.73 45.11
N PRO A 123 24.57 33.16 45.85
CA PRO A 123 23.11 32.95 45.69
C PRO A 123 22.27 33.55 46.87
N GLU A 124 20.93 33.32 46.94
CA GLU A 124 20.22 32.52 47.98
C GLU A 124 18.67 32.70 47.88
N ALA A 125 17.87 31.97 48.68
CA ALA A 125 16.40 31.81 48.52
C ALA A 125 15.63 31.76 49.87
N ALA A 126 14.28 31.93 49.81
CA ALA A 126 13.24 31.17 50.55
C ALA A 126 12.06 31.96 51.21
N SER A 127 10.85 31.38 51.06
CA SER A 127 9.73 31.24 52.04
C SER A 127 8.75 32.37 52.47
N ALA A 128 7.50 32.22 52.01
CA ALA A 128 6.20 32.10 52.74
C ALA A 128 5.54 33.17 53.67
N ALA A 129 4.22 33.36 53.44
CA ALA A 129 3.09 33.65 54.38
C ALA A 129 2.96 35.05 55.08
N THR A 130 1.79 35.58 55.53
CA THR A 130 0.33 35.39 55.25
C THR A 130 -0.56 36.47 55.95
N THR A 131 -1.43 37.20 55.22
CA THR A 131 -2.65 37.99 55.68
C THR A 131 -2.48 39.21 56.65
N PRO A 132 -3.47 40.14 56.86
CA PRO A 132 -4.92 40.07 56.57
C PRO A 132 -5.57 41.28 55.83
N ALA A 133 -6.91 41.20 55.69
CA ALA A 133 -7.74 41.95 54.75
C ALA A 133 -8.34 43.27 55.27
N LYS A 134 -8.83 44.10 54.33
CA LYS A 134 -10.02 44.95 54.55
C LYS A 134 -10.93 44.97 53.31
N SER A 135 -12.23 44.93 53.59
CA SER A 135 -13.32 44.82 52.60
C SER A 135 -13.90 46.18 52.25
N SER A 136 -14.20 46.40 50.97
CA SER A 136 -15.12 47.46 50.53
C SER A 136 -15.93 47.00 49.31
N LYS A 137 -17.19 46.58 49.56
CA LYS A 137 -18.15 46.26 48.49
C LYS A 137 -18.56 47.53 47.74
N LYS A 138 -18.44 47.54 46.42
CA LYS A 138 -19.19 48.42 45.52
C LYS A 138 -19.67 47.57 44.33
N PRO A 139 -20.94 47.72 43.87
CA PRO A 139 -21.52 46.75 42.93
C PRO A 139 -20.83 46.80 41.55
N PRO A 140 -20.76 45.66 40.83
CA PRO A 140 -20.30 45.66 39.46
C PRO A 140 -21.27 46.47 38.59
N VAL A 141 -20.73 47.44 37.87
CA VAL A 141 -21.48 48.24 36.90
C VAL A 141 -21.97 47.32 35.79
N SER A 142 -23.30 47.22 35.62
CA SER A 142 -23.93 46.47 34.55
C SER A 142 -23.65 47.14 33.19
N ILE A 143 -22.52 46.82 32.57
CA ILE A 143 -22.27 47.17 31.16
C ILE A 143 -23.18 46.29 30.30
N ASN A 144 -24.40 46.76 30.08
CA ASN A 144 -25.32 46.19 29.11
C ASN A 144 -24.79 46.44 27.68
N VAL A 145 -23.81 45.63 27.26
CA VAL A 145 -23.50 45.48 25.83
C VAL A 145 -24.69 44.79 25.18
N LYS A 146 -25.66 45.59 24.74
CA LYS A 146 -26.67 45.15 23.77
C LYS A 146 -25.94 44.76 22.50
N ILE A 147 -25.62 43.48 22.35
CA ILE A 147 -25.21 42.92 21.06
C ILE A 147 -26.45 42.97 20.16
N LYS A 148 -26.64 44.12 19.50
CA LYS A 148 -27.57 44.28 18.39
C LYS A 148 -26.99 43.46 17.24
N VAL A 149 -27.43 42.21 17.10
CA VAL A 149 -27.12 41.40 15.91
C VAL A 149 -27.95 41.98 14.77
N GLU A 150 -27.45 43.06 14.18
CA GLU A 150 -27.87 43.44 12.84
C GLU A 150 -27.38 42.36 11.86
N PRO A 151 -28.22 41.93 10.90
CA PRO A 151 -27.76 41.02 9.87
C PRO A 151 -26.71 41.75 9.03
N ILE A 152 -25.47 41.24 9.03
CA ILE A 152 -24.36 41.82 8.24
C ILE A 152 -24.81 41.89 6.76
N PRO A 153 -25.01 43.10 6.20
CA PRO A 153 -25.38 43.22 4.80
C PRO A 153 -24.22 42.72 3.94
N GLY A 154 -24.48 41.72 3.09
CA GLY A 154 -23.46 41.15 2.20
C GLY A 154 -22.82 39.82 2.64
N LEU A 155 -23.32 39.16 3.70
CA LEU A 155 -22.99 37.74 3.96
C LEU A 155 -23.61 36.84 2.87
N THR A 156 -22.96 36.78 1.71
CA THR A 156 -23.20 35.70 0.74
C THR A 156 -22.91 34.37 1.43
N ALA A 157 -23.89 33.46 1.43
CA ALA A 157 -23.70 32.14 2.02
C ALA A 157 -22.48 31.46 1.38
N PRO A 158 -21.59 30.82 2.16
CA PRO A 158 -20.36 30.24 1.62
C PRO A 158 -20.70 29.23 0.52
N LYS A 159 -20.29 29.53 -0.72
CA LYS A 159 -20.60 28.73 -1.93
C LYS A 159 -20.05 27.28 -1.88
N LYS A 160 -19.31 26.91 -0.83
CA LYS A 160 -18.75 25.57 -0.62
C LYS A 160 -19.02 25.12 0.83
N PRO A 161 -19.36 23.83 1.03
CA PRO A 161 -19.55 23.25 2.36
C PRO A 161 -18.26 23.30 3.20
N THR A 162 -18.40 23.54 4.49
CA THR A 162 -17.29 23.41 5.46
C THR A 162 -17.29 22.01 6.09
N TRP A 163 -16.13 21.38 6.14
CA TRP A 163 -15.93 20.05 6.71
C TRP A 163 -14.80 20.08 7.75
N PRO A 164 -14.86 19.25 8.80
CA PRO A 164 -13.77 19.15 9.77
C PRO A 164 -12.51 18.56 9.11
N THR A 165 -11.37 19.20 9.36
CA THR A 165 -10.05 18.69 8.97
C THR A 165 -9.55 17.71 10.03
N PHE A 166 -8.96 16.59 9.60
CA PHE A 166 -8.38 15.59 10.49
C PHE A 166 -6.90 15.38 10.16
N VAL A 167 -6.07 15.22 11.21
CA VAL A 167 -4.69 14.74 11.07
C VAL A 167 -4.74 13.22 10.92
N GLY A 168 -4.79 12.75 9.68
CA GLY A 168 -4.76 11.32 9.36
C GLY A 168 -3.36 10.74 9.53
N ALA A 169 -3.27 9.42 9.60
CA ALA A 169 -1.98 8.72 9.66
C ALA A 169 -1.09 9.05 8.46
N LYS A 170 -1.67 9.29 7.26
CA LYS A 170 -0.88 9.62 6.07
C LYS A 170 -0.07 10.91 6.18
N GLN A 171 -0.53 11.89 6.97
CA GLN A 171 0.23 13.10 7.24
C GLN A 171 1.46 12.76 8.10
N LEU A 172 1.24 12.11 9.25
CA LEU A 172 2.31 11.73 10.18
C LEU A 172 3.39 10.83 9.55
N PHE A 173 2.99 9.85 8.73
CA PHE A 173 3.95 8.99 8.03
C PHE A 173 4.65 9.68 6.85
N GLY A 174 4.02 10.67 6.22
CA GLY A 174 4.64 11.49 5.17
C GLY A 174 5.64 12.54 5.69
N GLU A 175 5.54 12.92 6.97
CA GLU A 175 6.51 13.76 7.66
C GLU A 175 7.85 13.03 7.92
N ALA A 176 7.81 11.73 8.21
CA ALA A 176 9.00 10.93 8.50
C ALA A 176 9.96 10.83 7.30
N LYS A 177 11.19 11.37 7.45
CA LYS A 177 12.23 11.35 6.41
C LYS A 177 13.29 10.26 6.57
N LYS A 178 13.41 9.70 7.78
CA LYS A 178 14.35 8.62 8.15
C LYS A 178 13.59 7.41 8.70
N PRO A 179 14.12 6.18 8.54
CA PRO A 179 13.51 4.98 9.10
C PRO A 179 13.43 5.06 10.63
N ALA A 180 12.56 4.24 11.22
CA ALA A 180 12.54 4.04 12.65
C ALA A 180 13.80 3.24 13.04
N PRO A 181 14.67 3.74 13.95
CA PRO A 181 15.87 3.02 14.41
C PRO A 181 15.46 1.91 15.37
N MET A 182 14.96 0.82 14.78
CA MET A 182 14.37 -0.35 15.41
C MET A 182 14.71 -1.57 14.56
N GLU A 183 14.49 -2.77 15.09
CA GLU A 183 14.54 -4.00 14.29
C GLU A 183 13.53 -3.95 13.12
N ALA A 184 13.92 -4.52 11.98
CA ALA A 184 13.13 -4.61 10.76
C ALA A 184 11.85 -5.44 10.96
N ARG A 185 10.68 -4.78 11.02
CA ARG A 185 9.38 -5.45 11.22
C ARG A 185 8.28 -4.83 10.36
N SER A 186 7.56 -5.70 9.67
CA SER A 186 6.34 -5.37 8.91
C SER A 186 5.13 -5.53 9.82
N ILE A 187 4.47 -4.44 10.19
CA ILE A 187 3.50 -4.42 11.28
C ILE A 187 2.10 -4.09 10.74
N GLY A 188 1.12 -4.94 11.01
CA GLY A 188 -0.24 -4.84 10.49
C GLY A 188 -0.41 -5.49 9.13
N SER A 189 -1.42 -5.07 8.39
CA SER A 189 -1.70 -5.55 7.02
C SER A 189 -1.22 -4.54 5.96
N TYR A 190 -1.08 -5.00 4.73
CA TYR A 190 -0.53 -4.23 3.59
C TYR A 190 -1.12 -2.81 3.41
N SER A 191 -2.40 -2.60 3.79
CA SER A 191 -3.11 -1.31 3.74
C SER A 191 -3.61 -0.78 5.09
N ARG A 192 -3.19 -1.39 6.21
CA ARG A 192 -3.40 -0.93 7.59
C ARG A 192 -2.21 -1.36 8.43
N GLY A 193 -1.11 -0.62 8.35
CA GLY A 193 0.13 -0.98 9.04
C GLY A 193 1.21 0.10 9.04
N CYS A 194 2.42 -0.30 9.39
CA CYS A 194 3.65 0.50 9.37
C CYS A 194 4.89 -0.39 9.20
N LEU A 195 6.06 0.23 9.01
CA LEU A 195 7.36 -0.44 8.87
C LEU A 195 8.32 0.09 9.95
N ALA A 196 8.76 -0.80 10.84
CA ALA A 196 9.89 -0.56 11.73
C ALA A 196 11.19 -1.02 11.04
N GLY A 197 12.32 -0.35 11.29
CA GLY A 197 13.64 -0.80 10.79
C GLY A 197 13.73 -0.96 9.27
N GLY A 198 12.98 -0.18 8.50
CA GLY A 198 12.98 -0.26 7.04
C GLY A 198 14.38 0.02 6.48
N VAL A 199 14.82 -0.79 5.52
CA VAL A 199 16.10 -0.60 4.81
C VAL A 199 15.83 -0.06 3.41
N PRO A 200 16.68 0.83 2.87
CA PRO A 200 16.48 1.38 1.54
C PRO A 200 16.99 0.41 0.48
N LEU A 201 16.29 0.32 -0.66
CA LEU A 201 16.90 -0.13 -1.90
C LEU A 201 17.95 0.91 -2.31
N PRO A 202 19.19 0.52 -2.69
CA PRO A 202 20.12 1.44 -3.33
C PRO A 202 19.49 2.08 -4.58
N ILE A 203 19.57 3.41 -4.70
CA ILE A 203 18.95 4.17 -5.81
C ILE A 203 19.42 3.68 -7.20
N ASP A 204 20.59 3.05 -7.24
CA ASP A 204 21.20 2.39 -8.39
C ASP A 204 21.72 1.01 -8.01
N GLY A 205 21.55 0.06 -8.92
CA GLY A 205 22.24 -1.23 -8.87
C GLY A 205 22.55 -1.76 -10.26
N PRO A 206 23.26 -2.90 -10.37
CA PRO A 206 23.73 -3.44 -11.65
C PRO A 206 22.63 -3.64 -12.70
N ALA A 207 21.42 -4.01 -12.26
CA ALA A 207 20.29 -4.30 -13.13
C ALA A 207 19.02 -3.49 -12.79
N TRP A 208 19.12 -2.39 -12.02
CA TRP A 208 17.97 -1.54 -11.71
C TRP A 208 18.34 -0.06 -11.52
N GLN A 209 17.32 0.79 -11.61
CA GLN A 209 17.32 2.19 -11.23
C GLN A 209 16.01 2.53 -10.51
N GLU A 210 16.09 3.24 -9.39
CA GLU A 210 14.92 3.78 -8.70
C GLU A 210 14.40 5.05 -9.39
N MET A 211 13.08 5.16 -9.49
CA MET A 211 12.34 6.27 -10.10
C MET A 211 11.67 7.14 -9.04
N ARG A 212 11.44 8.43 -9.35
CA ARG A 212 10.75 9.38 -8.47
C ARG A 212 11.38 9.51 -7.06
N LEU A 213 12.72 9.59 -7.02
CA LEU A 213 13.55 9.71 -5.80
C LEU A 213 13.06 10.80 -4.84
N SER A 214 12.49 11.89 -5.36
CA SER A 214 11.89 12.99 -4.59
C SER A 214 10.83 12.54 -3.58
N ARG A 215 10.17 11.40 -3.83
CA ARG A 215 9.13 10.84 -2.96
C ARG A 215 9.66 10.19 -1.69
N ASN A 216 10.94 9.80 -1.65
CA ASN A 216 11.56 9.04 -0.56
C ASN A 216 10.78 7.75 -0.22
N ARG A 217 10.58 6.88 -1.24
CA ARG A 217 9.69 5.70 -1.17
C ARG A 217 10.38 4.35 -1.41
N ASN A 218 11.70 4.29 -1.30
CA ASN A 218 12.52 3.12 -1.55
C ASN A 218 12.77 2.22 -0.33
N TRP A 219 11.99 2.38 0.73
CA TRP A 219 12.21 1.66 1.99
C TRP A 219 11.38 0.39 2.03
N GLY A 220 11.96 -0.71 2.48
CA GLY A 220 11.29 -2.00 2.54
C GLY A 220 11.72 -2.85 3.73
N ASN A 221 11.03 -3.97 3.90
CA ASN A 221 11.54 -5.07 4.71
C ASN A 221 12.80 -5.64 4.01
N PRO A 222 13.88 -6.01 4.73
CA PRO A 222 15.08 -6.58 4.13
C PRO A 222 14.82 -7.76 3.18
N VAL A 223 13.83 -8.59 3.46
CA VAL A 223 13.42 -9.72 2.59
C VAL A 223 12.89 -9.23 1.23
N LEU A 224 12.13 -8.13 1.21
CA LEU A 224 11.66 -7.53 -0.04
C LEU A 224 12.82 -6.91 -0.82
N ILE A 225 13.72 -6.17 -0.15
CA ILE A 225 14.84 -5.50 -0.84
C ILE A 225 15.77 -6.55 -1.47
N ALA A 226 16.13 -7.61 -0.73
CA ALA A 226 16.92 -8.72 -1.27
C ALA A 226 16.24 -9.42 -2.46
N LEU A 227 14.91 -9.59 -2.42
CA LEU A 227 14.14 -10.10 -3.56
C LEU A 227 14.19 -9.15 -4.76
N ILE A 228 14.05 -7.83 -4.57
CA ILE A 228 14.12 -6.85 -5.67
C ILE A 228 15.47 -6.91 -6.38
N GLU A 229 16.57 -6.94 -5.63
CA GLU A 229 17.91 -7.01 -6.20
C GLU A 229 18.15 -8.31 -6.99
N ARG A 230 17.64 -9.43 -6.48
CA ARG A 230 17.71 -10.73 -7.15
C ARG A 230 16.85 -10.74 -8.41
N PHE A 231 15.60 -10.28 -8.31
CA PHE A 231 14.67 -10.18 -9.43
C PHE A 231 15.24 -9.30 -10.56
N ALA A 232 15.90 -8.19 -10.24
CA ALA A 232 16.55 -7.35 -11.24
C ALA A 232 17.63 -8.11 -12.02
N LYS A 233 18.51 -8.83 -11.33
CA LYS A 233 19.60 -9.63 -11.91
C LYS A 233 19.04 -10.80 -12.74
N ASP A 234 18.04 -11.50 -12.21
CA ASP A 234 17.42 -12.66 -12.87
C ASP A 234 16.65 -12.25 -14.14
N ALA A 235 15.82 -11.19 -14.08
CA ALA A 235 15.10 -10.69 -15.25
C ALA A 235 16.05 -10.27 -16.38
N GLN A 236 17.22 -9.72 -16.04
CA GLN A 236 18.24 -9.36 -17.02
C GLN A 236 18.98 -10.58 -17.59
N LYS A 237 19.45 -11.47 -16.71
CA LYS A 237 20.27 -12.64 -17.09
C LYS A 237 19.46 -13.73 -17.79
N LEU A 238 18.23 -13.99 -17.34
CA LEU A 238 17.43 -15.16 -17.75
C LEU A 238 16.35 -14.81 -18.77
N ASP A 239 15.77 -13.60 -18.69
CA ASP A 239 14.60 -13.22 -19.48
C ASP A 239 14.90 -12.09 -20.52
N GLY A 240 16.15 -11.62 -20.59
CA GLY A 240 16.59 -10.61 -21.56
C GLY A 240 15.96 -9.23 -21.37
N TRP A 241 15.53 -8.91 -20.16
CA TRP A 241 15.00 -7.60 -19.76
C TRP A 241 16.16 -6.64 -19.44
N PRO A 242 16.24 -5.43 -20.01
CA PRO A 242 17.45 -4.62 -19.86
C PRO A 242 17.75 -4.18 -18.42
N GLY A 243 16.73 -4.12 -17.56
CA GLY A 243 16.83 -3.85 -16.13
C GLY A 243 15.52 -3.25 -15.59
N LEU A 244 15.37 -3.20 -14.27
CA LEU A 244 14.15 -2.71 -13.63
C LEU A 244 14.19 -1.18 -13.45
N LEU A 245 13.10 -0.52 -13.84
CA LEU A 245 12.77 0.80 -13.30
C LEU A 245 11.83 0.58 -12.11
N VAL A 246 12.35 0.77 -10.90
CA VAL A 246 11.65 0.50 -9.64
C VAL A 246 10.91 1.77 -9.21
N GLY A 247 9.61 1.63 -8.89
CA GLY A 247 8.75 2.70 -8.40
C GLY A 247 8.68 2.73 -6.87
N ASP A 248 7.48 3.00 -6.33
CA ASP A 248 7.27 3.10 -4.90
C ASP A 248 7.39 1.71 -4.22
N ILE A 249 8.08 1.65 -3.07
CA ILE A 249 8.21 0.47 -2.18
C ILE A 249 7.47 0.74 -0.85
N ALA A 250 8.00 1.64 -0.01
CA ALA A 250 7.33 2.21 1.16
C ALA A 250 8.02 3.52 1.60
N GLN A 251 7.31 4.36 2.35
CA GLN A 251 7.90 5.51 3.06
C GLN A 251 8.88 4.99 4.16
N PRO A 252 9.78 5.82 4.72
CA PRO A 252 10.83 5.35 5.65
C PRO A 252 10.31 4.58 6.88
N ARG A 253 9.11 4.94 7.36
CA ARG A 253 8.42 4.26 8.47
C ARG A 253 7.15 3.52 8.01
N GLY A 254 7.03 3.30 6.70
CA GLY A 254 5.85 2.72 6.06
C GLY A 254 4.62 3.62 6.21
N GLY A 255 3.50 3.01 6.61
CA GLY A 255 2.25 3.70 6.85
C GLY A 255 1.54 4.18 5.59
N PRO A 256 0.29 4.68 5.71
CA PRO A 256 -0.47 5.20 4.58
C PRO A 256 0.30 6.30 3.84
N MET A 257 0.39 6.20 2.52
CA MET A 257 1.07 7.20 1.70
C MET A 257 0.24 8.47 1.51
N VAL A 258 0.90 9.61 1.36
CA VAL A 258 0.25 10.89 1.04
C VAL A 258 -0.48 10.88 -0.31
N THR A 259 0.04 10.10 -1.27
CA THR A 259 -0.40 9.94 -2.67
C THR A 259 -0.05 8.53 -3.16
N GLY A 260 -0.65 8.05 -4.25
CA GLY A 260 -0.34 6.73 -4.84
C GLY A 260 -1.24 5.61 -4.32
N HIS A 261 -0.68 4.40 -4.21
CA HIS A 261 -1.42 3.21 -3.80
C HIS A 261 -1.91 3.25 -2.33
N ALA A 262 -2.98 2.51 -2.05
CA ALA A 262 -3.52 2.38 -0.69
C ALA A 262 -2.74 1.37 0.19
N SER A 263 -1.90 0.54 -0.43
CA SER A 263 -0.99 -0.42 0.23
C SER A 263 0.40 0.22 0.46
N HIS A 264 1.50 -0.55 0.36
CA HIS A 264 2.87 -0.08 0.60
C HIS A 264 3.13 0.39 2.05
N GLN A 265 2.29 -0.02 3.00
CA GLN A 265 2.37 0.49 4.36
C GLN A 265 3.36 -0.29 5.24
N ILE A 266 3.72 -1.53 4.85
CA ILE A 266 4.49 -2.46 5.70
C ILE A 266 5.80 -2.94 5.06
N GLY A 267 6.24 -2.33 3.96
CA GLY A 267 7.49 -2.69 3.28
C GLY A 267 7.51 -4.07 2.62
N LEU A 268 6.34 -4.60 2.22
CA LEU A 268 6.16 -5.90 1.53
C LEU A 268 5.52 -5.75 0.14
N ASP A 269 5.47 -4.54 -0.39
CA ASP A 269 4.93 -4.16 -1.69
C ASP A 269 5.99 -3.37 -2.49
N ALA A 270 6.08 -3.58 -3.81
CA ALA A 270 6.95 -2.80 -4.69
C ALA A 270 6.35 -2.65 -6.10
N ASP A 271 6.42 -1.45 -6.67
CA ASP A 271 6.02 -1.19 -8.06
C ASP A 271 7.21 -1.34 -9.03
N PHE A 272 6.96 -1.95 -10.18
CA PHE A 272 7.93 -2.04 -11.28
C PHE A 272 7.31 -1.60 -12.59
N TRP A 273 8.01 -0.72 -13.31
CA TRP A 273 7.52 -0.22 -14.59
C TRP A 273 7.66 -1.28 -15.68
N LEU A 274 6.71 -1.29 -16.61
CA LEU A 274 6.72 -2.11 -17.82
C LEU A 274 7.44 -1.42 -18.99
N THR A 275 7.90 -0.18 -18.77
CA THR A 275 8.91 0.51 -19.59
C THR A 275 10.28 -0.14 -19.39
N PRO A 276 10.98 -0.60 -20.45
CA PRO A 276 12.33 -1.13 -20.32
C PRO A 276 13.32 -0.06 -19.82
N MET A 277 14.19 -0.42 -18.87
CA MET A 277 15.27 0.47 -18.42
C MET A 277 16.21 0.82 -19.59
N PRO A 278 16.56 2.10 -19.79
CA PRO A 278 17.50 2.50 -20.84
C PRO A 278 18.92 2.04 -20.52
N LYS A 279 19.76 1.90 -21.55
CA LYS A 279 21.19 1.50 -21.41
C LYS A 279 22.01 2.49 -20.57
N LYS A 280 21.64 3.78 -20.59
CA LYS A 280 22.30 4.82 -19.79
C LYS A 280 21.72 4.90 -18.38
N ARG A 281 22.55 5.35 -17.44
CA ARG A 281 22.05 5.80 -16.13
C ARG A 281 21.19 7.06 -16.35
N LEU A 282 20.00 7.07 -15.76
CA LEU A 282 19.11 8.22 -15.72
C LEU A 282 19.58 9.17 -14.63
N THR A 283 19.67 10.45 -14.97
CA THR A 283 19.93 11.52 -14.01
C THR A 283 18.77 11.67 -13.03
N ARG A 284 18.99 12.37 -11.90
CA ARG A 284 17.93 12.65 -10.92
C ARG A 284 16.71 13.33 -11.56
N LYS A 285 16.93 14.34 -12.42
CA LYS A 285 15.85 15.04 -13.14
C LYS A 285 15.05 14.08 -14.02
N GLU A 286 15.72 13.24 -14.80
CA GLU A 286 15.04 12.27 -15.67
C GLU A 286 14.24 11.24 -14.87
N ARG A 287 14.70 10.80 -13.69
CA ARG A 287 13.93 9.91 -12.82
C ARG A 287 12.65 10.55 -12.28
N GLU A 288 12.58 11.88 -12.20
CA GLU A 288 11.36 12.62 -11.84
C GLU A 288 10.44 12.86 -13.04
N THR A 289 10.99 13.15 -14.23
CA THR A 289 10.20 13.63 -15.39
C THR A 289 9.97 12.61 -16.50
N LEU A 290 10.71 11.50 -16.57
CA LEU A 290 10.50 10.47 -17.58
C LEU A 290 9.14 9.82 -17.37
N ASP A 291 8.34 9.73 -18.43
CA ASP A 291 6.99 9.16 -18.40
C ASP A 291 6.97 7.65 -18.57
N ALA A 292 6.05 7.00 -17.86
CA ALA A 292 5.85 5.57 -17.96
C ALA A 292 5.00 5.22 -19.19
N THR A 293 5.45 4.24 -19.96
CA THR A 293 4.78 3.77 -21.18
C THR A 293 3.50 3.03 -20.80
N SER A 294 2.33 3.50 -21.27
CA SER A 294 1.11 2.72 -21.19
C SER A 294 1.25 1.44 -22.02
N MET A 295 0.86 0.30 -21.48
CA MET A 295 0.81 -0.97 -22.20
C MET A 295 -0.52 -1.19 -22.93
N LEU A 296 -1.45 -0.23 -22.90
CA LEU A 296 -2.79 -0.37 -23.48
C LEU A 296 -2.89 0.26 -24.86
N ASP A 297 -3.81 -0.27 -25.68
CA ASP A 297 -4.23 0.36 -26.93
C ASP A 297 -5.15 1.57 -26.69
N ASP A 298 -5.49 2.29 -27.76
CA ASP A 298 -6.36 3.47 -27.73
C ASP A 298 -7.77 3.19 -27.17
N THR A 299 -8.18 1.91 -27.08
CA THR A 299 -9.46 1.52 -26.47
C THR A 299 -9.38 1.42 -24.94
N GLY A 300 -8.17 1.24 -24.39
CA GLY A 300 -7.94 0.92 -22.98
C GLY A 300 -8.36 -0.50 -22.57
N LEU A 301 -8.90 -1.32 -23.49
CA LEU A 301 -9.47 -2.64 -23.19
C LEU A 301 -8.58 -3.81 -23.63
N LYS A 302 -7.55 -3.54 -24.42
CA LYS A 302 -6.51 -4.50 -24.80
C LYS A 302 -5.14 -3.90 -24.55
N VAL A 303 -4.12 -4.74 -24.66
CA VAL A 303 -2.73 -4.28 -24.69
C VAL A 303 -2.36 -3.79 -26.09
N ASP A 304 -1.53 -2.75 -26.20
CA ASP A 304 -0.93 -2.39 -27.48
C ASP A 304 0.19 -3.40 -27.81
N PRO A 305 0.07 -4.18 -28.91
CA PRO A 305 1.08 -5.16 -29.28
C PRO A 305 2.45 -4.55 -29.65
N LYS A 306 2.53 -3.24 -29.96
CA LYS A 306 3.79 -2.57 -30.27
C LYS A 306 4.71 -2.42 -29.05
N VAL A 307 4.13 -2.29 -27.85
CA VAL A 307 4.86 -2.07 -26.60
C VAL A 307 4.78 -3.24 -25.63
N PHE A 308 3.66 -3.97 -25.60
CA PHE A 308 3.48 -5.15 -24.74
C PHE A 308 3.88 -6.44 -25.48
N THR A 309 5.16 -6.79 -25.36
CA THR A 309 5.80 -7.90 -26.08
C THR A 309 5.90 -9.17 -25.23
N SER A 310 6.58 -10.21 -25.74
CA SER A 310 6.96 -11.39 -24.95
C SER A 310 7.86 -11.05 -23.75
N LYS A 311 8.63 -9.95 -23.81
CA LYS A 311 9.52 -9.53 -22.72
C LYS A 311 8.75 -9.12 -21.46
N GLN A 312 7.66 -8.36 -21.60
CA GLN A 312 6.79 -8.02 -20.46
C GLN A 312 6.08 -9.25 -19.88
N VAL A 313 5.71 -10.24 -20.73
CA VAL A 313 5.16 -11.52 -20.28
C VAL A 313 6.19 -12.28 -19.44
N ALA A 314 7.42 -12.39 -19.93
CA ALA A 314 8.51 -13.07 -19.23
C ALA A 314 8.87 -12.37 -17.91
N LEU A 315 8.95 -11.04 -17.88
CA LEU A 315 9.20 -10.23 -16.67
C LEU A 315 8.16 -10.50 -15.56
N ILE A 316 6.87 -10.46 -15.91
CA ILE A 316 5.78 -10.70 -14.94
C ILE A 316 5.78 -12.17 -14.49
N LYS A 317 6.04 -13.11 -15.41
CA LYS A 317 6.19 -14.54 -15.10
C LYS A 317 7.36 -14.80 -14.15
N ARG A 318 8.52 -14.15 -14.36
CA ARG A 318 9.69 -14.21 -13.48
C ARG A 318 9.34 -13.73 -12.07
N ALA A 319 8.74 -12.54 -11.95
CA ALA A 319 8.28 -12.03 -10.66
C ALA A 319 7.29 -12.99 -9.97
N ALA A 320 6.36 -13.60 -10.72
CA ALA A 320 5.42 -14.56 -10.18
C ALA A 320 6.07 -15.89 -9.75
N SER A 321 7.23 -16.25 -10.30
CA SER A 321 7.90 -17.53 -10.01
C SER A 321 8.44 -17.63 -8.58
N TYR A 322 8.81 -16.51 -7.94
CA TYR A 322 9.41 -16.51 -6.60
C TYR A 322 8.43 -17.01 -5.51
N PRO A 323 8.86 -17.91 -4.60
CA PRO A 323 8.00 -18.45 -3.54
C PRO A 323 7.56 -17.40 -2.52
N GLU A 324 8.33 -16.31 -2.34
CA GLU A 324 8.00 -15.17 -1.49
C GLU A 324 6.83 -14.34 -2.05
N VAL A 325 6.72 -14.25 -3.38
CA VAL A 325 5.67 -13.46 -4.06
C VAL A 325 4.31 -14.13 -3.88
N GLU A 326 3.37 -13.38 -3.33
CA GLU A 326 2.00 -13.81 -3.07
C GLU A 326 1.03 -13.33 -4.15
N ARG A 327 1.16 -12.08 -4.58
CA ARG A 327 0.31 -11.46 -5.60
C ARG A 327 1.09 -10.50 -6.48
N ILE A 328 0.67 -10.39 -7.73
CA ILE A 328 1.05 -9.33 -8.66
C ILE A 328 -0.22 -8.66 -9.17
N PHE A 329 -0.37 -7.35 -9.06
CA PHE A 329 -1.51 -6.62 -9.59
C PHE A 329 -1.16 -5.94 -10.92
N VAL A 330 -2.03 -6.13 -11.92
CA VAL A 330 -1.92 -5.60 -13.29
C VAL A 330 -3.27 -5.12 -13.80
N HIS A 331 -3.29 -4.27 -14.83
CA HIS A 331 -4.54 -3.90 -15.52
C HIS A 331 -5.28 -5.15 -16.06
N PRO A 332 -6.63 -5.20 -16.10
CA PRO A 332 -7.35 -6.38 -16.58
C PRO A 332 -7.02 -6.77 -18.02
N ALA A 333 -6.70 -5.80 -18.88
CA ALA A 333 -6.24 -6.05 -20.25
C ALA A 333 -4.88 -6.76 -20.29
N ILE A 334 -3.94 -6.39 -19.40
CA ILE A 334 -2.65 -7.07 -19.25
C ILE A 334 -2.88 -8.49 -18.73
N LYS A 335 -3.75 -8.68 -17.72
CA LYS A 335 -4.12 -10.02 -17.24
C LYS A 335 -4.65 -10.90 -18.37
N LYS A 336 -5.54 -10.38 -19.23
CA LYS A 336 -6.06 -11.11 -20.40
C LYS A 336 -4.94 -11.47 -21.40
N ALA A 337 -4.05 -10.53 -21.73
CA ALA A 337 -2.92 -10.79 -22.61
C ALA A 337 -1.94 -11.83 -22.05
N LEU A 338 -1.71 -11.85 -20.73
CA LEU A 338 -0.92 -12.89 -20.06
C LEU A 338 -1.60 -14.25 -20.14
N CYS A 339 -2.92 -14.32 -19.93
CA CYS A 339 -3.72 -15.54 -20.07
C CYS A 339 -3.65 -16.17 -21.46
N GLU A 340 -3.66 -15.33 -22.51
CA GLU A 340 -3.57 -15.74 -23.92
C GLU A 340 -2.16 -16.20 -24.31
N ARG A 341 -1.11 -15.67 -23.65
CA ARG A 341 0.30 -15.90 -24.01
C ARG A 341 1.05 -16.89 -23.10
N ALA A 342 0.43 -17.39 -22.03
CA ALA A 342 1.12 -18.25 -21.05
C ALA A 342 1.45 -19.66 -21.55
N GLY A 343 0.78 -20.16 -22.58
CA GLY A 343 0.91 -21.55 -23.02
C GLY A 343 0.37 -22.53 -21.97
N THR A 344 1.09 -23.65 -21.79
CA THR A 344 0.74 -24.76 -20.88
C THR A 344 1.20 -24.54 -19.44
N ASP A 345 2.31 -23.85 -19.20
CA ASP A 345 2.73 -23.45 -17.85
C ASP A 345 1.95 -22.20 -17.41
N ARG A 346 0.91 -22.46 -16.62
CA ARG A 346 -0.10 -21.48 -16.20
C ARG A 346 -0.13 -21.22 -14.70
N ALA A 347 0.55 -22.03 -13.87
CA ALA A 347 0.42 -21.96 -12.40
C ALA A 347 0.78 -20.57 -11.82
N TRP A 348 1.76 -19.90 -12.41
CA TRP A 348 2.18 -18.55 -12.04
C TRP A 348 1.07 -17.49 -12.23
N LEU A 349 0.11 -17.71 -13.14
CA LEU A 349 -1.01 -16.79 -13.38
C LEU A 349 -1.92 -16.65 -12.15
N GLY A 350 -2.02 -17.66 -11.29
CA GLY A 350 -2.87 -17.59 -10.09
C GLY A 350 -2.45 -16.50 -9.10
N LYS A 351 -1.16 -16.10 -9.12
CA LYS A 351 -0.67 -14.93 -8.37
C LYS A 351 -1.01 -13.60 -9.05
N VAL A 352 -1.20 -13.58 -10.37
CA VAL A 352 -1.46 -12.36 -11.14
C VAL A 352 -2.95 -12.00 -11.06
N ARG A 353 -3.26 -10.87 -10.43
CA ARG A 353 -4.61 -10.40 -10.12
C ARG A 353 -4.94 -9.13 -10.93
N PRO A 354 -6.10 -9.07 -11.61
CA PRO A 354 -6.55 -7.84 -12.26
C PRO A 354 -6.91 -6.75 -11.23
N TRP A 355 -6.52 -5.50 -11.50
CA TRP A 355 -6.88 -4.33 -10.68
C TRP A 355 -6.94 -3.04 -11.52
N TYR A 356 -7.63 -2.01 -11.02
CA TYR A 356 -7.66 -0.68 -11.65
C TYR A 356 -6.26 -0.04 -11.71
N GLY A 357 -5.98 0.79 -12.72
CA GLY A 357 -4.64 1.34 -12.92
C GLY A 357 -3.67 0.27 -13.44
N HIS A 358 -2.43 0.24 -12.94
CA HIS A 358 -1.46 -0.83 -13.22
C HIS A 358 -1.28 -1.15 -14.72
N TYR A 359 -1.33 -0.12 -15.57
CA TYR A 359 -1.24 -0.25 -17.03
C TYR A 359 0.12 0.16 -17.59
N TYR A 360 0.95 0.83 -16.80
CA TYR A 360 2.36 1.15 -17.12
C TYR A 360 3.35 0.51 -16.13
N HIS A 361 2.84 -0.08 -15.06
CA HIS A 361 3.59 -0.77 -14.01
C HIS A 361 2.80 -1.99 -13.53
N PHE A 362 3.50 -2.93 -12.89
CA PHE A 362 2.87 -3.95 -12.06
C PHE A 362 3.27 -3.77 -10.60
N HIS A 363 2.33 -4.04 -9.70
CA HIS A 363 2.55 -4.03 -8.26
C HIS A 363 2.89 -5.45 -7.83
N MET A 364 4.05 -5.70 -7.25
CA MET A 364 4.42 -6.98 -6.63
C MET A 364 4.20 -6.93 -5.12
N ARG A 365 3.61 -7.98 -4.56
CA ARG A 365 3.43 -8.18 -3.12
C ARG A 365 4.05 -9.50 -2.69
N ILE A 366 4.90 -9.45 -1.67
CA ILE A 366 5.38 -10.66 -0.99
C ILE A 366 4.53 -10.99 0.23
N LYS A 367 4.58 -12.25 0.65
CA LYS A 367 3.99 -12.74 1.90
C LYS A 367 4.61 -12.04 3.10
N CYS A 368 3.93 -12.07 4.24
CA CYS A 368 4.60 -11.87 5.54
C CYS A 368 5.79 -12.84 5.67
N PRO A 369 7.01 -12.35 6.00
CA PRO A 369 8.14 -13.23 6.23
C PRO A 369 7.86 -14.26 7.35
N PRO A 370 8.39 -15.49 7.26
CA PRO A 370 8.23 -16.49 8.32
C PRO A 370 8.66 -15.95 9.69
N GLY A 371 7.87 -16.22 10.72
CA GLY A 371 8.13 -15.73 12.09
C GLY A 371 7.90 -14.23 12.32
N SER A 372 7.47 -13.45 11.31
CA SER A 372 7.29 -11.98 11.44
C SER A 372 6.10 -11.61 12.35
N ALA A 373 6.38 -11.46 13.64
CA ALA A 373 5.40 -11.09 14.66
C ALA A 373 4.74 -9.73 14.35
N GLY A 374 3.41 -9.70 14.38
CA GLY A 374 2.61 -8.51 14.06
C GLY A 374 2.32 -8.30 12.57
N CYS A 375 2.92 -9.07 11.66
CA CYS A 375 2.56 -9.04 10.25
C CYS A 375 1.24 -9.80 10.02
N THR A 376 0.25 -9.14 9.42
CA THR A 376 -1.07 -9.73 9.13
C THR A 376 -1.14 -10.14 7.67
N PRO A 377 -1.15 -11.45 7.35
CA PRO A 377 -1.28 -11.92 5.97
C PRO A 377 -2.68 -11.63 5.42
N GLN A 378 -2.80 -11.70 4.11
CA GLN A 378 -4.08 -11.72 3.40
C GLN A 378 -4.46 -13.17 3.09
N VAL A 379 -5.72 -13.42 2.71
CA VAL A 379 -6.13 -14.76 2.22
C VAL A 379 -5.30 -15.11 0.97
N PRO A 380 -4.67 -16.28 0.87
CA PRO A 380 -3.92 -16.67 -0.33
C PRO A 380 -4.77 -16.66 -1.61
N PRO A 381 -4.18 -16.53 -2.81
CA PRO A 381 -4.89 -16.83 -4.05
C PRO A 381 -5.35 -18.30 -4.06
N THR A 382 -6.46 -18.59 -4.74
CA THR A 382 -7.07 -19.95 -4.79
C THR A 382 -6.29 -20.97 -5.62
N GLY A 383 -5.23 -20.56 -6.31
CA GLY A 383 -4.47 -21.40 -7.26
C GLY A 383 -5.03 -21.43 -8.68
N ASP A 384 -6.31 -21.07 -8.86
CA ASP A 384 -6.93 -20.87 -10.18
C ASP A 384 -6.19 -19.79 -10.99
N ASP A 385 -6.08 -19.99 -12.30
CA ASP A 385 -5.31 -19.09 -13.17
C ASP A 385 -5.97 -17.71 -13.36
N GLY A 386 -7.24 -17.54 -12.98
CA GLY A 386 -8.00 -16.30 -13.05
C GLY A 386 -8.39 -15.86 -14.47
N CYS A 387 -8.21 -16.72 -15.47
CA CYS A 387 -8.36 -16.38 -16.88
C CYS A 387 -9.78 -16.58 -17.44
N GLY A 388 -10.67 -17.21 -16.67
CA GLY A 388 -12.08 -17.36 -17.02
C GLY A 388 -12.96 -16.17 -16.61
N LYS A 389 -13.94 -16.43 -15.74
CA LYS A 389 -14.97 -15.44 -15.35
C LYS A 389 -14.39 -14.18 -14.70
N GLU A 390 -13.30 -14.29 -13.94
CA GLU A 390 -12.71 -13.15 -13.21
C GLU A 390 -12.22 -12.05 -14.16
N VAL A 391 -11.32 -12.36 -15.09
CA VAL A 391 -10.74 -11.33 -15.97
C VAL A 391 -11.81 -10.65 -16.83
N THR A 392 -12.83 -11.39 -17.27
CA THR A 392 -14.00 -10.87 -17.99
C THR A 392 -14.81 -9.89 -17.13
N GLN A 393 -15.10 -10.24 -15.88
CA GLN A 393 -15.78 -9.33 -14.94
C GLN A 393 -14.96 -8.09 -14.61
N TRP A 394 -13.64 -8.19 -14.58
CA TRP A 394 -12.75 -7.05 -14.38
C TRP A 394 -12.61 -6.16 -15.62
N LEU A 395 -12.62 -6.73 -16.82
CA LEU A 395 -12.68 -5.97 -18.07
C LEU A 395 -13.97 -5.15 -18.16
N ALA A 396 -15.12 -5.74 -17.83
CA ALA A 396 -16.40 -5.03 -17.79
C ALA A 396 -16.40 -3.82 -16.82
N LYS A 397 -15.60 -3.87 -15.74
CA LYS A 397 -15.43 -2.77 -14.78
C LYS A 397 -14.54 -1.62 -15.26
N VAL A 398 -13.70 -1.83 -16.28
CA VAL A 398 -12.81 -0.80 -16.85
C VAL A 398 -13.26 -0.27 -18.21
N ILE A 399 -14.39 -0.75 -18.74
CA ILE A 399 -15.07 -0.13 -19.89
C ILE A 399 -15.38 1.34 -19.55
N PRO A 400 -14.85 2.32 -20.30
CA PRO A 400 -15.18 3.72 -20.11
C PRO A 400 -16.70 3.91 -20.20
N ALA A 401 -17.27 4.64 -19.24
CA ALA A 401 -18.68 4.99 -19.30
C ALA A 401 -18.95 5.78 -20.60
N LYS A 402 -19.93 5.33 -21.40
CA LYS A 402 -20.32 6.03 -22.62
C LYS A 402 -21.02 7.34 -22.26
N GLY A 403 -20.28 8.44 -22.37
CA GLY A 403 -20.74 9.80 -22.11
C GLY A 403 -20.25 10.38 -20.77
N PRO A 404 -20.38 11.70 -20.57
CA PRO A 404 -20.03 12.33 -19.30
C PRO A 404 -20.89 11.74 -18.16
N PRO A 405 -20.40 11.72 -16.92
CA PRO A 405 -21.20 11.31 -15.77
C PRO A 405 -22.49 12.15 -15.74
N ALA A 406 -23.64 11.49 -15.67
CA ALA A 406 -24.93 12.18 -15.59
C ALA A 406 -24.85 13.28 -14.52
N PRO A 407 -25.23 14.54 -14.83
CA PRO A 407 -25.16 15.63 -13.87
C PRO A 407 -25.87 15.21 -12.59
N ARG A 408 -25.16 15.26 -11.46
CA ARG A 408 -25.77 14.87 -10.19
C ARG A 408 -26.97 15.80 -9.94
N PRO A 409 -28.15 15.25 -9.57
CA PRO A 409 -29.28 16.09 -9.24
C PRO A 409 -28.87 17.08 -8.14
N PRO A 410 -29.32 18.35 -8.19
CA PRO A 410 -29.07 19.33 -7.15
C PRO A 410 -29.41 18.75 -5.79
N GLY A 411 -28.40 18.64 -4.94
CA GLY A 411 -28.50 17.84 -3.74
C GLY A 411 -27.48 18.28 -2.70
N PRO A 412 -27.71 17.93 -1.43
CA PRO A 412 -26.87 18.38 -0.35
C PRO A 412 -25.43 17.88 -0.51
N PRO A 413 -24.43 18.68 -0.07
CA PRO A 413 -23.04 18.27 -0.11
C PRO A 413 -22.80 16.94 0.61
N ARG A 414 -22.25 15.95 -0.11
CA ARG A 414 -21.84 14.68 0.50
C ARG A 414 -20.61 14.90 1.37
N ALA A 415 -20.59 14.29 2.55
CA ALA A 415 -19.42 14.26 3.40
C ALA A 415 -18.24 13.56 2.70
N PRO A 416 -17.00 14.06 2.89
CA PRO A 416 -15.81 13.36 2.40
C PRO A 416 -15.67 12.00 3.08
N SER A 417 -15.02 11.05 2.40
CA SER A 417 -14.63 9.78 2.99
C SER A 417 -13.71 10.01 4.20
N PRO A 418 -13.93 9.35 5.35
CA PRO A 418 -13.04 9.44 6.50
C PRO A 418 -11.60 9.04 6.11
N PRO A 419 -10.56 9.79 6.52
CA PRO A 419 -9.19 9.37 6.35
C PRO A 419 -8.86 8.15 7.24
N ILE A 420 -7.74 7.50 6.96
CA ILE A 420 -7.14 6.53 7.89
C ILE A 420 -6.59 7.32 9.08
N MET A 421 -7.11 7.06 10.28
CA MET A 421 -6.60 7.64 11.52
C MET A 421 -5.46 6.80 12.08
N LEU A 422 -4.59 7.37 12.93
CA LEU A 422 -3.54 6.59 13.59
C LEU A 422 -4.13 5.54 14.55
N SER A 423 -5.31 5.82 15.11
CA SER A 423 -6.10 4.85 15.90
C SER A 423 -6.65 3.67 15.09
N ASP A 424 -6.65 3.74 13.74
CA ASP A 424 -7.07 2.62 12.90
C ASP A 424 -5.90 1.67 12.54
N LEU A 425 -4.69 1.94 13.04
CA LEU A 425 -3.48 1.17 12.79
C LEU A 425 -3.09 0.39 14.07
N PRO A 426 -2.21 -0.64 13.96
CA PRO A 426 -1.63 -1.31 15.12
C PRO A 426 -1.00 -0.30 16.10
N LYS A 427 -1.09 -0.56 17.42
CA LYS A 427 -0.63 0.38 18.45
C LYS A 427 0.88 0.66 18.35
N GLU A 428 1.63 -0.34 17.95
CA GLU A 428 3.07 -0.31 17.68
C GLU A 428 3.44 0.75 16.65
N CYS A 429 2.54 1.10 15.72
CA CYS A 429 2.77 2.16 14.74
C CYS A 429 2.88 3.56 15.35
N GLN A 430 2.37 3.77 16.56
CA GLN A 430 2.60 4.99 17.33
C GLN A 430 4.05 5.03 17.86
N ALA A 431 4.56 3.91 18.36
CA ALA A 431 5.96 3.79 18.80
C ALA A 431 6.94 3.91 17.62
N VAL A 432 6.61 3.36 16.45
CA VAL A 432 7.39 3.54 15.21
C VAL A 432 7.50 5.02 14.83
N LEU A 433 6.39 5.78 14.87
CA LEU A 433 6.41 7.23 14.63
C LEU A 433 7.17 8.02 15.70
N ALA A 434 7.05 7.63 16.98
CA ALA A 434 7.71 8.30 18.10
C ALA A 434 9.18 7.87 18.33
N SER A 435 9.73 6.95 17.51
CA SER A 435 11.09 6.43 17.68
C SER A 435 12.19 7.34 17.11
N GLY A 436 13.39 7.20 17.68
CA GLY A 436 14.63 7.80 17.16
C GLY A 436 14.89 9.25 17.55
N PRO A 437 15.99 9.84 17.05
CA PRO A 437 16.36 11.24 17.35
C PRO A 437 15.41 12.26 16.71
N ASP A 438 14.71 11.85 15.64
CA ASP A 438 13.69 12.65 14.95
C ASP A 438 12.30 12.01 15.16
N PRO A 439 11.66 12.16 16.33
CA PRO A 439 10.34 11.61 16.60
C PRO A 439 9.24 12.47 15.98
N ILE A 440 8.26 11.84 15.33
CA ILE A 440 7.08 12.52 14.81
C ILE A 440 6.14 12.84 15.98
N LYS A 441 5.83 14.12 16.16
CA LYS A 441 4.90 14.60 17.19
C LYS A 441 3.47 14.16 16.83
N ILE A 442 2.89 13.25 17.60
CA ILE A 442 1.53 12.76 17.40
C ILE A 442 0.55 13.69 18.15
N PRO A 443 -0.26 14.53 17.47
CA PRO A 443 -1.27 15.34 18.15
C PRO A 443 -2.46 14.47 18.58
N THR A 444 -3.12 14.82 19.68
CA THR A 444 -4.31 14.11 20.19
C THR A 444 -5.42 13.97 19.13
N ALA A 445 -5.52 14.92 18.20
CA ALA A 445 -6.45 14.87 17.07
C ALA A 445 -6.21 13.70 16.10
N ALA A 446 -4.98 13.19 16.00
CA ALA A 446 -4.65 12.03 15.17
C ALA A 446 -5.08 10.69 15.80
N LEU A 447 -5.32 10.70 17.12
CA LEU A 447 -5.78 9.55 17.90
C LEU A 447 -7.32 9.43 17.94
N MET A 448 -8.06 10.32 17.27
CA MET A 448 -9.51 10.22 17.16
C MET A 448 -9.93 8.91 16.49
N THR A 449 -10.79 8.15 17.17
CA THR A 449 -11.34 6.88 16.66
C THR A 449 -12.21 7.08 15.42
N ARG A 450 -12.33 6.04 14.59
CA ARG A 450 -13.25 6.00 13.43
C ARG A 450 -14.69 6.39 13.78
N VAL A 451 -15.16 6.09 15.00
CA VAL A 451 -16.50 6.46 15.49
C VAL A 451 -16.58 7.96 15.74
N GLN A 452 -15.58 8.56 16.41
CA GLN A 452 -15.51 10.01 16.64
C GLN A 452 -15.42 10.78 15.32
N VAL A 453 -14.59 10.33 14.37
CA VAL A 453 -14.46 10.94 13.03
C VAL A 453 -15.78 10.86 12.26
N LYS A 454 -16.45 9.70 12.24
CA LYS A 454 -17.79 9.55 11.63
C LYS A 454 -18.83 10.47 12.29
N LYS A 455 -18.84 10.59 13.62
CA LYS A 455 -19.76 11.47 14.36
C LYS A 455 -19.51 12.95 14.04
N ALA A 456 -18.24 13.37 13.93
CA ALA A 456 -17.87 14.72 13.53
C ALA A 456 -18.32 15.03 12.08
N LEU A 457 -18.07 14.12 11.14
CA LEU A 457 -18.53 14.24 9.75
C LEU A 457 -20.05 14.26 9.63
N ALA A 458 -20.77 13.44 10.39
CA ALA A 458 -22.23 13.43 10.39
C ALA A 458 -22.82 14.73 10.97
N LYS A 459 -22.23 15.28 12.05
CA LYS A 459 -22.61 16.58 12.59
C LYS A 459 -22.38 17.71 11.57
N ALA A 460 -21.23 17.72 10.90
CA ALA A 460 -20.94 18.69 9.84
C ALA A 460 -21.88 18.53 8.63
N ALA A 461 -22.24 17.30 8.26
CA ALA A 461 -23.22 17.05 7.21
C ALA A 461 -24.60 17.61 7.58
N ALA A 462 -25.05 17.42 8.83
CA ALA A 462 -26.32 18.00 9.31
C ALA A 462 -26.32 19.54 9.27
N VAL A 463 -25.20 20.20 9.59
CA VAL A 463 -25.06 21.66 9.46
C VAL A 463 -25.09 22.09 7.98
N ASN A 464 -24.31 21.46 7.11
CA ASN A 464 -24.31 21.75 5.67
C ASN A 464 -25.70 21.49 5.03
N MET A 465 -26.43 20.46 5.48
CA MET A 465 -27.82 20.18 5.09
C MET A 465 -28.77 21.32 5.50
N ALA A 466 -28.65 21.84 6.72
CA ALA A 466 -29.49 22.93 7.21
C ALA A 466 -29.23 24.25 6.45
N LEU A 467 -27.95 24.59 6.23
CA LEU A 467 -27.55 25.74 5.42
C LEU A 467 -28.03 25.62 3.97
N TYR A 468 -27.90 24.44 3.36
CA TYR A 468 -28.44 24.16 2.03
C TYR A 468 -29.95 24.39 1.97
N LYS A 469 -30.72 23.77 2.87
CA LYS A 469 -32.18 23.95 2.94
C LYS A 469 -32.59 25.42 3.09
N ALA A 470 -31.92 26.17 3.97
CA ALA A 470 -32.19 27.59 4.16
C ALA A 470 -31.92 28.40 2.89
N SER A 471 -30.82 28.13 2.18
CA SER A 471 -30.50 28.79 0.90
C SER A 471 -31.49 28.47 -0.22
N THR A 472 -32.01 27.24 -0.28
CA THR A 472 -33.01 26.83 -1.29
C THR A 472 -34.45 27.28 -0.96
N ALA A 473 -34.76 27.55 0.31
CA ALA A 473 -36.09 27.99 0.73
C ALA A 473 -36.37 29.47 0.39
N GLY A 474 -35.35 30.26 0.00
CA GLY A 474 -35.46 31.68 -0.33
C GLY A 474 -36.32 32.03 -1.55
N GLY A 475 -36.93 31.04 -2.23
CA GLY A 475 -37.99 31.25 -3.22
C GLY A 475 -39.41 31.35 -2.65
N ALA A 476 -39.62 30.98 -1.38
CA ALA A 476 -40.92 31.07 -0.71
C ALA A 476 -40.99 32.32 0.18
N LYS A 477 -42.01 33.16 -0.02
CA LYS A 477 -42.30 34.32 0.83
C LYS A 477 -42.70 33.86 2.24
N GLY A 478 -41.75 33.85 3.19
CA GLY A 478 -41.97 33.53 4.60
C GLY A 478 -41.08 34.37 5.50
N SER A 479 -41.68 35.04 6.51
CA SER A 479 -40.96 36.03 7.32
C SER A 479 -39.93 35.42 8.29
N PRO A 480 -38.81 36.11 8.60
CA PRO A 480 -37.74 35.59 9.46
C PRO A 480 -38.13 35.18 10.91
N ALA A 481 -39.32 35.55 11.38
CA ALA A 481 -39.79 35.32 12.74
C ALA A 481 -40.04 33.84 13.09
N GLU A 482 -40.18 32.96 12.09
CA GLU A 482 -40.55 31.55 12.31
C GLU A 482 -39.33 30.63 12.54
N LEU A 483 -38.20 30.87 11.87
CA LEU A 483 -36.98 30.05 12.04
C LEU A 483 -36.42 30.12 13.47
N ALA A 484 -36.55 31.27 14.14
CA ALA A 484 -36.06 31.48 15.51
C ALA A 484 -36.78 30.60 16.56
N LYS A 485 -37.94 30.01 16.23
CA LYS A 485 -38.71 29.13 17.12
C LYS A 485 -38.40 27.64 16.93
N SER A 486 -37.54 27.28 15.96
CA SER A 486 -37.28 25.88 15.63
C SER A 486 -36.51 25.14 16.74
N PRO A 487 -37.02 24.01 17.28
CA PRO A 487 -36.40 23.30 18.41
C PRO A 487 -34.95 22.83 18.17
N ALA A 488 -34.55 22.67 16.90
CA ALA A 488 -33.24 22.18 16.49
C ALA A 488 -32.05 23.12 16.79
N LEU A 489 -32.30 24.35 17.28
CA LEU A 489 -31.28 25.35 17.58
C LEU A 489 -31.07 25.65 19.08
N ARG A 490 -31.76 24.94 19.99
CA ARG A 490 -31.49 25.09 21.43
C ARG A 490 -30.25 24.27 21.84
N PRO A 491 -29.23 24.87 22.49
CA PRO A 491 -28.16 24.10 23.10
C PRO A 491 -28.72 23.23 24.23
N HIS A 492 -28.35 21.95 24.25
CA HIS A 492 -28.61 21.09 25.40
C HIS A 492 -27.72 21.52 26.58
N MET A 493 -28.21 22.42 27.43
CA MET A 493 -27.64 22.58 28.77
C MET A 493 -28.18 21.48 29.67
N HIS A 494 -27.29 20.67 30.23
CA HIS A 494 -27.63 19.74 31.28
C HIS A 494 -28.05 20.52 32.53
N LYS A 495 -29.24 20.22 33.06
CA LYS A 495 -29.57 20.54 34.46
C LYS A 495 -28.82 19.57 35.36
N SER A 496 -27.78 20.05 36.05
CA SER A 496 -27.38 19.44 37.32
C SER A 496 -28.49 19.70 38.34
N ALA A 497 -28.93 18.68 39.06
CA ALA A 497 -29.99 18.80 40.03
C ALA A 497 -29.43 19.10 41.43
N THR A 498 -29.94 20.16 42.06
CA THR A 498 -30.06 20.29 43.52
C THR A 498 -31.40 20.97 43.80
N ALA A 499 -32.13 20.48 44.79
CA ALA A 499 -33.51 20.89 45.05
C ALA A 499 -33.59 22.09 45.99
N ASP A 500 -34.55 22.98 45.71
CA ASP A 500 -35.24 23.83 46.67
C ASP A 500 -36.09 22.98 47.66
N PRO A 501 -36.67 23.56 48.73
CA PRO A 501 -36.22 24.72 49.51
C PRO A 501 -36.39 24.54 51.04
N LYS A 502 -35.80 25.45 51.83
CA LYS A 502 -36.52 26.19 52.89
C LYS A 502 -35.74 27.41 53.34
#